data_AF-A0A7K0F7K5-F1
#
_entry.id   AF-A0A7K0F7K5-F1
#
_cell.length_a   1.000
_cell.length_b   1.000
_cell.length_c   1.000
_cell.angle_alpha   90.00
_cell.angle_beta   90.00
_cell.angle_gamma   90.00
#
_symmetry.space_group_name_H-M   'P 1'
#
loop_
_entity.id
_entity.type
_entity.pdbx_description
1 polymer ?
#
loop_
_entity_poly.entity_id
_entity_poly.type
_entity_poly.pdbx_seq_one_letter_code
_entity_poly.pdbx_strand_id
1 'polypeptide(L)'
;MTFKEIGNKIDSTAKNEKRIARITWNENGWVKPSGLKGKSKNKKTHEGQFGYGHEEWLFDTSKLIDGFHYGFLEPIRKQQKAYTNNIYNVWLYTIDSITKKRYWIGEINNVEVIDDNHAQKIKNRYIENNWHNEMKSQIIDCGANAKGFSEWNGVDLFNIKFSPRDINFNSAYFELPKNSKIYELSRYTFANYREEFRKDKLDNSFSFISDSEKKHKNNEDAVIKNSHYNRTPKAIEVTYVHKALCDGLKTILKSQYGSENISTELDSGYSNNRIDLVVRNNNEYIFYEIKAYNSTRTSIREAIGQLMEYCFWIDKENAKKLIIVSQKLGDLDDAKNYIKHIRKKLSIPIYFQTYDLSTKELSEEY
;
A
#
# COMPACT_ATOMS: atom_id res chain seq x y z
N MET A 1 15.12 -37.09 34.82
CA MET A 1 13.76 -36.53 34.63
C MET A 1 13.83 -35.53 33.49
N THR A 2 13.39 -35.96 32.31
CA THR A 2 13.47 -35.21 31.05
C THR A 2 12.20 -34.40 30.86
N PHE A 3 12.33 -33.08 30.74
CA PHE A 3 11.24 -32.20 30.34
C PHE A 3 11.00 -32.39 28.83
N LYS A 4 9.89 -33.03 28.49
CA LYS A 4 9.38 -33.13 27.12
C LYS A 4 8.94 -31.75 26.65
N GLU A 5 9.62 -31.26 25.62
CA GLU A 5 9.17 -30.18 24.76
C GLU A 5 7.82 -30.58 24.12
N ILE A 6 6.76 -29.88 24.49
CA ILE A 6 5.51 -29.87 23.73
C ILE A 6 5.67 -28.78 22.67
N GLY A 7 6.46 -29.08 21.64
CA GLY A 7 6.50 -28.29 20.42
C GLY A 7 5.30 -28.64 19.57
N ASN A 8 4.30 -27.74 19.52
CA ASN A 8 3.32 -27.76 18.45
C ASN A 8 4.07 -27.56 17.11
N LYS A 9 4.28 -28.66 16.38
CA LYS A 9 4.60 -28.62 14.95
C LYS A 9 3.41 -27.97 14.25
N ILE A 10 3.54 -26.67 13.97
CA ILE A 10 2.70 -25.99 12.99
C ILE A 10 3.07 -26.61 11.65
N ASP A 11 2.14 -27.38 11.11
CA ASP A 11 2.24 -27.98 9.78
C ASP A 11 2.30 -26.85 8.74
N SER A 12 3.50 -26.53 8.27
CA SER A 12 3.78 -25.43 7.34
C SER A 12 3.34 -25.73 5.90
N THR A 13 2.51 -26.76 5.69
CA THR A 13 2.05 -27.19 4.35
C THR A 13 0.54 -26.98 4.12
N ALA A 14 -0.23 -26.61 5.14
CA ALA A 14 -1.65 -26.25 4.95
C ALA A 14 -1.75 -24.84 4.34
N LYS A 15 -2.13 -24.76 3.06
CA LYS A 15 -2.41 -23.48 2.39
C LYS A 15 -3.59 -22.79 3.10
N ASN A 16 -3.35 -21.60 3.67
CA ASN A 16 -4.38 -20.81 4.33
C ASN A 16 -5.60 -20.64 3.42
N GLU A 17 -6.79 -20.75 4.00
CA GLU A 17 -8.04 -20.58 3.26
C GLU A 17 -8.08 -19.18 2.62
N LYS A 18 -8.44 -19.13 1.33
CA LYS A 18 -8.55 -17.86 0.59
C LYS A 18 -9.99 -17.35 0.64
N ARG A 19 -10.14 -16.10 1.06
CA ARG A 19 -11.41 -15.40 1.24
C ARG A 19 -11.45 -14.15 0.38
N ILE A 20 -12.65 -13.68 0.06
CA ILE A 20 -12.87 -12.40 -0.61
C ILE A 20 -13.57 -11.42 0.33
N ALA A 21 -13.09 -10.18 0.35
CA ALA A 21 -13.65 -9.11 1.16
C ALA A 21 -13.80 -7.83 0.34
N ARG A 22 -14.99 -7.21 0.46
CA ARG A 22 -15.23 -5.84 0.02
C ARG A 22 -14.65 -4.89 1.07
N ILE A 23 -13.94 -3.87 0.62
CA ILE A 23 -13.54 -2.72 1.43
C ILE A 23 -14.20 -1.44 0.93
N THR A 24 -14.38 -0.50 1.85
CA THR A 24 -14.99 0.80 1.61
C THR A 24 -14.26 1.57 0.50
N TRP A 25 -14.99 2.31 -0.34
CA TRP A 25 -14.36 3.11 -1.41
C TRP A 25 -13.45 4.18 -0.82
N ASN A 26 -12.24 4.30 -1.39
CA ASN A 26 -11.25 5.26 -0.91
C ASN A 26 -10.41 5.84 -2.07
N GLU A 27 -10.35 7.17 -2.14
CA GLU A 27 -9.47 7.90 -3.09
C GLU A 27 -8.06 8.14 -2.53
N ASN A 28 -7.83 7.77 -1.27
CA ASN A 28 -6.62 8.02 -0.49
C ASN A 28 -5.78 6.75 -0.22
N GLY A 29 -5.81 5.75 -1.10
CA GLY A 29 -4.96 4.54 -0.97
C GLY A 29 -5.23 3.66 0.26
N TRP A 30 -6.36 3.83 0.95
CA TRP A 30 -6.71 3.22 2.24
C TRP A 30 -5.65 3.44 3.33
N VAL A 31 -4.96 4.58 3.28
CA VAL A 31 -4.08 5.01 4.38
C VAL A 31 -4.77 6.01 5.31
N LYS A 32 -5.88 6.61 4.85
CA LYS A 32 -6.73 7.56 5.59
C LYS A 32 -8.09 7.72 4.89
N PRO A 33 -9.13 8.21 5.58
CA PRO A 33 -10.46 8.42 5.00
C PRO A 33 -10.47 9.43 3.86
N SER A 34 -11.41 9.27 2.94
CA SER A 34 -11.57 10.10 1.73
C SER A 34 -12.90 10.86 1.65
N GLY A 35 -13.69 10.84 2.73
CA GLY A 35 -14.99 11.50 2.79
C GLY A 35 -16.09 10.80 1.97
N LEU A 36 -17.25 11.46 1.83
CA LEU A 36 -18.47 10.85 1.29
C LEU A 36 -18.41 10.47 -0.20
N LYS A 37 -17.51 11.06 -0.98
CA LYS A 37 -17.48 10.88 -2.43
C LYS A 37 -17.14 9.43 -2.79
N GLY A 38 -17.94 8.83 -3.69
CA GLY A 38 -17.78 7.44 -4.13
C GLY A 38 -18.27 6.38 -3.12
N LYS A 39 -18.69 6.77 -1.91
CA LYS A 39 -19.29 5.88 -0.89
C LYS A 39 -20.80 5.76 -1.03
N SER A 40 -21.40 4.80 -0.32
CA SER A 40 -22.86 4.60 -0.34
C SER A 40 -23.64 5.88 0.04
N LYS A 41 -24.66 6.21 -0.75
CA LYS A 41 -25.62 7.29 -0.45
C LYS A 41 -26.68 6.87 0.58
N ASN A 42 -26.74 5.58 0.94
CA ASN A 42 -27.74 5.07 1.87
C ASN A 42 -27.37 5.45 3.31
N LYS A 43 -28.16 6.35 3.93
CA LYS A 43 -27.97 6.80 5.31
C LYS A 43 -28.14 5.72 6.38
N LYS A 44 -28.62 4.52 6.01
CA LYS A 44 -28.65 3.33 6.90
C LYS A 44 -27.33 2.57 6.97
N THR A 45 -26.39 2.86 6.06
CA THR A 45 -25.05 2.25 6.07
C THR A 45 -24.08 3.15 6.83
N HIS A 46 -23.12 2.56 7.55
CA HIS A 46 -22.11 3.32 8.30
C HIS A 46 -21.40 4.35 7.41
N GLU A 47 -20.90 3.91 6.25
CA GLU A 47 -20.23 4.80 5.28
C GLU A 47 -21.14 5.93 4.74
N GLY A 48 -22.46 5.70 4.62
CA GLY A 48 -23.40 6.73 4.16
C GLY A 48 -23.83 7.69 5.27
N GLN A 49 -23.91 7.21 6.51
CA GLN A 49 -24.24 7.99 7.70
C GLN A 49 -23.07 8.89 8.09
N PHE A 50 -21.87 8.32 8.21
CA PHE A 50 -20.70 8.99 8.75
C PHE A 50 -19.76 9.53 7.68
N GLY A 51 -19.81 9.01 6.45
CA GLY A 51 -18.92 9.47 5.38
C GLY A 51 -17.53 8.84 5.38
N TYR A 52 -17.30 7.84 6.25
CA TYR A 52 -16.08 7.04 6.25
C TYR A 52 -16.39 5.56 6.55
N GLY A 53 -15.47 4.67 6.23
CA GLY A 53 -15.48 3.28 6.68
C GLY A 53 -14.21 2.98 7.46
N HIS A 54 -14.29 2.05 8.42
CA HIS A 54 -13.13 1.69 9.24
C HIS A 54 -12.02 1.00 8.44
N GLU A 55 -12.34 0.39 7.29
CA GLU A 55 -11.33 -0.19 6.39
C GLU A 55 -10.48 0.87 5.66
N GLU A 56 -10.80 2.16 5.75
CA GLU A 56 -10.06 3.22 5.05
C GLU A 56 -8.65 3.48 5.60
N TRP A 57 -8.26 2.81 6.68
CA TRP A 57 -6.88 2.79 7.21
C TRP A 57 -6.17 1.45 7.00
N LEU A 58 -6.76 0.51 6.24
CA LEU A 58 -6.26 -0.86 6.07
C LEU A 58 -4.81 -0.95 5.59
N PHE A 59 -4.29 0.07 4.92
CA PHE A 59 -2.90 0.12 4.45
C PHE A 59 -2.09 1.27 5.08
N ASP A 60 -2.49 1.78 6.25
CA ASP A 60 -1.68 2.73 7.01
C ASP A 60 -0.52 2.02 7.74
N THR A 61 0.43 1.52 6.97
CA THR A 61 1.60 0.77 7.49
C THR A 61 2.57 1.63 8.28
N SER A 62 2.29 2.92 8.50
CA SER A 62 3.05 3.76 9.43
C SER A 62 2.83 3.37 10.89
N LYS A 63 1.71 2.70 11.19
CA LYS A 63 1.27 2.35 12.54
C LYS A 63 1.48 0.86 12.75
N LEU A 64 2.71 0.49 13.12
CA LEU A 64 3.10 -0.88 13.44
C LEU A 64 3.24 -1.07 14.96
N ILE A 65 2.71 -2.18 15.46
CA ILE A 65 2.90 -2.63 16.84
C ILE A 65 3.53 -4.02 16.76
N ASP A 66 4.73 -4.16 17.32
CA ASP A 66 5.53 -5.39 17.27
C ASP A 66 5.76 -5.92 15.84
N GLY A 67 5.90 -5.00 14.87
CA GLY A 67 6.11 -5.34 13.45
C GLY A 67 4.85 -5.72 12.68
N PHE A 68 3.68 -5.72 13.32
CA PHE A 68 2.39 -6.02 12.68
C PHE A 68 1.55 -4.77 12.50
N HIS A 69 0.77 -4.75 11.42
CA HIS A 69 -0.31 -3.80 11.23
C HIS A 69 -1.64 -4.40 11.67
N TYR A 70 -2.51 -3.55 12.18
CA TYR A 70 -3.84 -3.92 12.68
C TYR A 70 -4.88 -3.10 11.95
N GLY A 71 -5.86 -3.78 11.39
CA GLY A 71 -6.88 -3.17 10.56
C GLY A 71 -8.25 -3.75 10.81
N PHE A 72 -9.21 -3.27 10.02
CA PHE A 72 -10.60 -3.67 10.13
C PHE A 72 -11.13 -4.18 8.78
N LEU A 73 -12.01 -5.17 8.84
CA LEU A 73 -12.83 -5.66 7.75
C LEU A 73 -14.28 -5.82 8.24
N GLU A 74 -15.21 -5.01 7.72
CA GLU A 74 -16.65 -5.13 8.02
C GLU A 74 -17.23 -6.53 7.73
N PRO A 75 -16.77 -7.27 6.69
CA PRO A 75 -17.23 -8.64 6.45
C PRO A 75 -16.99 -9.62 7.62
N ILE A 76 -15.94 -9.39 8.41
CA ILE A 76 -15.56 -10.26 9.54
C ILE A 76 -16.37 -9.89 10.79
N ARG A 77 -16.62 -8.59 11.02
CA ARG A 77 -17.32 -8.07 12.22
C ARG A 77 -18.63 -8.79 12.52
N LYS A 78 -19.43 -9.11 11.50
CA LYS A 78 -20.74 -9.77 11.67
C LYS A 78 -20.66 -11.19 12.19
N GLN A 79 -19.54 -11.88 11.95
CA GLN A 79 -19.32 -13.28 12.34
C GLN A 79 -17.96 -13.43 13.04
N GLN A 80 -17.57 -12.42 13.84
CA GLN A 80 -16.25 -12.35 14.48
C GLN A 80 -15.85 -13.69 15.12
N LYS A 81 -16.73 -14.24 15.97
CA LYS A 81 -16.49 -15.50 16.70
C LYS A 81 -16.23 -16.71 15.80
N ALA A 82 -16.77 -16.73 14.58
CA ALA A 82 -16.56 -17.84 13.64
C ALA A 82 -15.17 -17.80 13.01
N TYR A 83 -14.54 -16.62 12.95
CA TYR A 83 -13.27 -16.42 12.26
C TYR A 83 -12.09 -16.18 13.19
N THR A 84 -12.32 -15.72 14.42
CA THR A 84 -11.28 -15.48 15.45
C THR A 84 -10.28 -16.64 15.56
N ASN A 85 -9.00 -16.30 15.70
CA ASN A 85 -7.86 -17.20 15.79
C ASN A 85 -7.59 -18.06 14.55
N ASN A 86 -8.25 -17.79 13.42
CA ASN A 86 -7.92 -18.38 12.13
C ASN A 86 -7.12 -17.41 11.26
N ILE A 87 -6.38 -17.98 10.31
CA ILE A 87 -5.54 -17.26 9.37
C ILE A 87 -6.07 -17.44 7.94
N TYR A 88 -6.19 -16.34 7.20
CA TYR A 88 -6.74 -16.32 5.84
C TYR A 88 -5.82 -15.58 4.86
N ASN A 89 -5.88 -15.97 3.59
CA ASN A 89 -5.45 -15.11 2.49
C ASN A 89 -6.66 -14.31 2.01
N VAL A 90 -6.59 -12.99 2.00
CA VAL A 90 -7.75 -12.13 1.73
C VAL A 90 -7.59 -11.39 0.42
N TRP A 91 -8.47 -11.67 -0.52
CA TRP A 91 -8.61 -10.96 -1.80
C TRP A 91 -9.52 -9.75 -1.64
N LEU A 92 -9.00 -8.56 -1.96
CA LEU A 92 -9.66 -7.29 -1.65
C LEU A 92 -10.18 -6.59 -2.90
N TYR A 93 -11.43 -6.16 -2.85
CA TYR A 93 -12.02 -5.31 -3.88
C TYR A 93 -12.85 -4.17 -3.29
N THR A 94 -13.09 -3.15 -4.10
CA THR A 94 -13.95 -2.02 -3.74
C THR A 94 -14.96 -1.72 -4.84
N ILE A 95 -15.97 -0.92 -4.49
CA ILE A 95 -17.04 -0.48 -5.40
C ILE A 95 -17.11 1.04 -5.34
N ASP A 96 -16.95 1.70 -6.49
CA ASP A 96 -17.30 3.11 -6.62
C ASP A 96 -18.82 3.25 -6.74
N SER A 97 -19.46 3.89 -5.76
CA SER A 97 -20.90 4.07 -5.74
C SER A 97 -21.41 5.00 -6.86
N ILE A 98 -20.55 5.86 -7.43
CA ILE A 98 -20.89 6.80 -8.50
C ILE A 98 -20.91 6.05 -9.83
N THR A 99 -19.78 5.45 -10.22
CA THR A 99 -19.65 4.78 -11.52
C THR A 99 -20.17 3.35 -11.53
N LYS A 100 -20.40 2.75 -10.35
CA LYS A 100 -20.72 1.33 -10.12
C LYS A 100 -19.62 0.35 -10.55
N LYS A 101 -18.45 0.88 -10.91
CA LYS A 101 -17.27 0.09 -11.25
C LYS A 101 -16.72 -0.60 -10.01
N ARG A 102 -16.10 -1.75 -10.24
CA ARG A 102 -15.42 -2.53 -9.22
C ARG A 102 -13.94 -2.56 -9.52
N TYR A 103 -13.14 -2.46 -8.47
CA TYR A 103 -11.69 -2.46 -8.61
C TYR A 103 -11.09 -3.52 -7.72
N TRP A 104 -10.17 -4.30 -8.28
CA TRP A 104 -9.33 -5.21 -7.52
C TRP A 104 -8.17 -4.43 -6.90
N ILE A 105 -8.13 -4.42 -5.57
CA ILE A 105 -7.17 -3.62 -4.79
C ILE A 105 -5.88 -4.39 -4.56
N GLY A 106 -5.97 -5.70 -4.33
CA GLY A 106 -4.82 -6.53 -4.05
C GLY A 106 -5.19 -7.74 -3.21
N GLU A 107 -4.19 -8.31 -2.57
CA GLU A 107 -4.33 -9.41 -1.62
C GLU A 107 -3.50 -9.12 -0.38
N ILE A 108 -3.98 -9.57 0.79
CA ILE A 108 -3.18 -9.65 2.01
C ILE A 108 -3.11 -11.12 2.38
N ASN A 109 -1.90 -11.67 2.43
CA ASN A 109 -1.70 -13.04 2.86
C ASN A 109 -1.64 -13.12 4.39
N ASN A 110 -1.83 -14.32 4.94
CA ASN A 110 -1.59 -14.58 6.37
C ASN A 110 -2.31 -13.62 7.34
N VAL A 111 -3.53 -13.20 6.99
CA VAL A 111 -4.38 -12.33 7.82
C VAL A 111 -4.92 -13.13 8.99
N GLU A 112 -4.47 -12.80 10.20
CA GLU A 112 -4.95 -13.37 11.44
C GLU A 112 -6.16 -12.57 11.95
N VAL A 113 -7.27 -13.25 12.26
CA VAL A 113 -8.44 -12.61 12.89
C VAL A 113 -8.26 -12.61 14.41
N ILE A 114 -8.19 -11.42 15.00
CA ILE A 114 -7.92 -11.26 16.43
C ILE A 114 -9.20 -11.31 17.28
N ASP A 115 -9.05 -11.63 18.57
CA ASP A 115 -10.14 -11.59 19.53
C ASP A 115 -10.37 -10.18 20.12
N ASP A 116 -11.49 -10.02 20.83
CA ASP A 116 -11.91 -8.74 21.40
C ASP A 116 -10.90 -8.18 22.43
N ASN A 117 -10.28 -9.07 23.23
CA ASN A 117 -9.32 -8.68 24.26
C ASN A 117 -8.03 -8.13 23.62
N HIS A 118 -7.55 -8.81 22.58
CA HIS A 118 -6.40 -8.37 21.80
C HIS A 118 -6.71 -7.05 21.11
N ALA A 119 -7.85 -6.94 20.42
CA ALA A 119 -8.27 -5.72 19.75
C ALA A 119 -8.37 -4.52 20.72
N GLN A 120 -8.84 -4.74 21.95
CA GLN A 120 -8.90 -3.67 22.96
C GLN A 120 -7.51 -3.22 23.42
N LYS A 121 -6.55 -4.14 23.58
CA LYS A 121 -5.15 -3.78 23.86
C LYS A 121 -4.57 -2.93 22.74
N ILE A 122 -4.86 -3.28 21.49
CA ILE A 122 -4.40 -2.49 20.32
C ILE A 122 -5.02 -1.10 20.31
N LYS A 123 -6.32 -0.97 20.57
CA LYS A 123 -6.96 0.35 20.73
C LYS A 123 -6.26 1.19 21.79
N ASN A 124 -5.92 0.62 22.95
CA ASN A 124 -5.21 1.33 24.00
C ASN A 124 -3.82 1.81 23.54
N ARG A 125 -3.06 0.97 22.81
CA ARG A 125 -1.79 1.39 22.20
C ARG A 125 -1.95 2.55 21.20
N TYR A 126 -3.01 2.50 20.37
CA TYR A 126 -3.34 3.60 19.46
C TYR A 126 -3.67 4.91 20.19
N ILE A 127 -4.26 4.83 21.39
CA ILE A 127 -4.52 5.99 22.25
C ILE A 127 -3.21 6.50 22.86
N GLU A 128 -2.39 5.62 23.42
CA GLU A 128 -1.08 5.95 24.00
C GLU A 128 -0.16 6.65 22.99
N ASN A 129 -0.15 6.18 21.74
CA ASN A 129 0.64 6.76 20.65
C ASN A 129 -0.01 7.99 19.99
N ASN A 130 -1.16 8.46 20.49
CA ASN A 130 -1.97 9.55 19.94
C ASN A 130 -2.50 9.31 18.50
N TRP A 131 -2.32 8.10 17.94
CA TRP A 131 -2.82 7.70 16.62
C TRP A 131 -4.35 7.68 16.53
N HIS A 132 -5.02 7.33 17.63
CA HIS A 132 -6.47 7.36 17.68
C HIS A 132 -7.03 8.79 17.49
N ASN A 133 -6.37 9.80 18.04
CA ASN A 133 -6.75 11.20 17.82
C ASN A 133 -6.39 11.68 16.42
N GLU A 134 -5.28 11.21 15.86
CA GLU A 134 -4.92 11.45 14.45
C GLU A 134 -6.01 10.92 13.51
N MET A 135 -6.46 9.67 13.69
CA MET A 135 -7.58 9.09 12.91
C MET A 135 -8.84 9.94 13.01
N LYS A 136 -9.18 10.42 14.21
CA LYS A 136 -10.32 11.32 14.42
C LYS A 136 -10.16 12.64 13.66
N SER A 137 -8.96 13.24 13.67
CA SER A 137 -8.67 14.45 12.90
C SER A 137 -8.86 14.21 11.40
N GLN A 138 -8.34 13.10 10.88
CA GLN A 138 -8.46 12.77 9.45
C GLN A 138 -9.92 12.60 9.00
N ILE A 139 -10.80 12.07 9.86
CA ILE A 139 -12.25 12.02 9.59
C ILE A 139 -12.80 13.44 9.42
N ILE A 140 -12.45 14.36 10.32
CA ILE A 140 -12.89 15.76 10.28
C ILE A 140 -12.33 16.47 9.03
N ASP A 141 -11.05 16.28 8.74
CA ASP A 141 -10.32 16.93 7.64
C ASP A 141 -10.89 16.57 6.26
N CYS A 142 -11.46 15.36 6.11
CA CYS A 142 -12.13 14.95 4.88
C CYS A 142 -13.64 15.29 4.84
N GLY A 143 -14.13 16.05 5.82
CA GLY A 143 -15.53 16.49 5.92
C GLY A 143 -16.51 15.38 6.34
N ALA A 144 -16.01 14.28 6.90
CA ALA A 144 -16.81 13.19 7.44
C ALA A 144 -17.19 13.44 8.92
N ASN A 145 -18.18 12.69 9.41
CA ASN A 145 -18.73 12.85 10.75
C ASN A 145 -18.00 11.96 11.76
N ALA A 146 -17.16 12.56 12.60
CA ALA A 146 -16.41 11.86 13.65
C ALA A 146 -17.21 11.52 14.93
N LYS A 147 -18.52 11.82 14.98
CA LYS A 147 -19.35 11.56 16.17
C LYS A 147 -19.38 10.07 16.51
N GLY A 148 -19.11 9.75 17.78
CA GLY A 148 -19.10 8.37 18.28
C GLY A 148 -17.85 7.56 17.92
N PHE A 149 -16.91 8.10 17.12
CA PHE A 149 -15.71 7.36 16.72
C PHE A 149 -14.89 6.86 17.93
N SER A 150 -14.72 7.71 18.95
CA SER A 150 -13.94 7.36 20.15
C SER A 150 -14.57 6.26 21.01
N GLU A 151 -15.87 6.00 20.84
CA GLU A 151 -16.67 5.08 21.66
C GLU A 151 -16.64 3.65 21.11
N TRP A 152 -16.18 3.43 19.87
CA TRP A 152 -16.08 2.10 19.27
C TRP A 152 -15.19 1.16 20.08
N ASN A 153 -15.61 -0.10 20.26
CA ASN A 153 -14.77 -1.08 20.94
C ASN A 153 -13.52 -1.40 20.11
N GLY A 154 -12.51 -1.98 20.75
CA GLY A 154 -11.29 -2.40 20.05
C GLY A 154 -11.59 -3.22 18.79
N VAL A 155 -12.47 -4.23 18.88
CA VAL A 155 -12.82 -5.12 17.75
C VAL A 155 -13.58 -4.41 16.62
N ASP A 156 -14.27 -3.31 16.94
CA ASP A 156 -14.94 -2.49 15.93
C ASP A 156 -13.93 -1.63 15.16
N LEU A 157 -12.72 -1.42 15.68
CA LEU A 157 -11.64 -0.67 15.02
C LEU A 157 -10.54 -1.57 14.45
N PHE A 158 -10.32 -2.73 15.07
CA PHE A 158 -9.26 -3.66 14.73
C PHE A 158 -9.78 -5.10 14.88
N ASN A 159 -10.02 -5.80 13.78
CA ASN A 159 -10.44 -7.21 13.82
C ASN A 159 -9.48 -8.14 13.07
N ILE A 160 -8.44 -7.59 12.44
CA ILE A 160 -7.40 -8.36 11.75
C ILE A 160 -6.00 -7.83 12.07
N LYS A 161 -5.01 -8.72 11.95
CA LYS A 161 -3.58 -8.45 12.08
C LYS A 161 -2.82 -9.11 10.93
N PHE A 162 -1.83 -8.43 10.37
CA PHE A 162 -0.95 -8.98 9.32
C PHE A 162 0.40 -8.25 9.27
N SER A 163 1.40 -8.87 8.64
CA SER A 163 2.68 -8.20 8.39
C SER A 163 2.60 -7.33 7.13
N PRO A 164 3.27 -6.16 7.08
CA PRO A 164 3.42 -5.41 5.83
C PRO A 164 4.02 -6.25 4.68
N ARG A 165 4.84 -7.26 5.03
CA ARG A 165 5.44 -8.21 4.06
C ARG A 165 4.39 -9.09 3.36
N ASP A 166 3.20 -9.24 3.95
CA ASP A 166 2.12 -10.04 3.38
C ASP A 166 1.21 -9.24 2.42
N ILE A 167 1.46 -7.94 2.27
CA ILE A 167 0.68 -7.07 1.39
C ILE A 167 1.13 -7.25 -0.07
N ASN A 168 0.18 -7.60 -0.93
CA ASN A 168 0.31 -7.57 -2.39
C ASN A 168 -0.68 -6.55 -2.94
N PHE A 169 -0.27 -5.28 -2.93
CA PHE A 169 -1.11 -4.17 -3.39
C PHE A 169 -0.95 -3.95 -4.89
N ASN A 170 -2.07 -3.79 -5.59
CA ASN A 170 -2.05 -3.49 -7.01
C ASN A 170 -1.68 -2.02 -7.24
N SER A 171 -0.51 -1.80 -7.84
CA SER A 171 -0.15 -0.47 -8.34
C SER A 171 -0.99 -0.12 -9.57
N ALA A 172 -1.78 0.96 -9.45
CA ALA A 172 -2.94 1.28 -10.28
C ALA A 172 -4.13 0.32 -10.05
N TYR A 173 -5.29 0.93 -9.78
CA TYR A 173 -6.53 0.22 -9.50
C TYR A 173 -6.97 -0.54 -10.75
N PHE A 174 -6.99 -1.87 -10.66
CA PHE A 174 -7.45 -2.70 -11.77
C PHE A 174 -8.97 -2.69 -11.79
N GLU A 175 -9.56 -1.96 -12.74
CA GLU A 175 -10.99 -2.06 -13.03
C GLU A 175 -11.33 -3.48 -13.46
N LEU A 176 -12.28 -4.09 -12.76
CA LEU A 176 -12.76 -5.43 -13.08
C LEU A 176 -13.76 -5.35 -14.24
N PRO A 177 -13.64 -6.25 -15.24
CA PRO A 177 -14.60 -6.35 -16.34
C PRO A 177 -16.04 -6.48 -15.84
N LYS A 178 -17.00 -5.88 -16.54
CA LYS A 178 -18.43 -5.90 -16.15
C LYS A 178 -19.04 -7.30 -16.09
N ASN A 179 -18.48 -8.27 -16.82
CA ASN A 179 -18.88 -9.68 -16.80
C ASN A 179 -18.21 -10.48 -15.66
N SER A 180 -17.34 -9.87 -14.85
CA SER A 180 -16.72 -10.53 -13.70
C SER A 180 -17.77 -10.94 -12.67
N LYS A 181 -17.62 -12.14 -12.10
CA LYS A 181 -18.45 -12.66 -11.00
C LYS A 181 -18.42 -11.79 -9.74
N ILE A 182 -17.43 -10.92 -9.58
CA ILE A 182 -17.40 -9.91 -8.49
C ILE A 182 -18.60 -8.94 -8.58
N TYR A 183 -19.23 -8.79 -9.75
CA TYR A 183 -20.45 -7.99 -9.88
C TYR A 183 -21.64 -8.56 -9.10
N GLU A 184 -21.64 -9.86 -8.79
CA GLU A 184 -22.66 -10.52 -7.96
C GLU A 184 -22.49 -10.20 -6.46
N LEU A 185 -21.27 -9.81 -6.03
CA LEU A 185 -20.94 -9.49 -4.64
C LEU A 185 -21.02 -7.98 -4.37
N SER A 186 -22.18 -7.51 -3.92
CA SER A 186 -22.40 -6.09 -3.57
C SER A 186 -22.32 -5.80 -2.06
N ARG A 187 -22.52 -6.82 -1.21
CA ARG A 187 -22.57 -6.68 0.25
C ARG A 187 -21.20 -6.95 0.87
N TYR A 188 -20.99 -6.45 2.09
CA TYR A 188 -19.85 -6.82 2.92
C TYR A 188 -20.05 -8.26 3.42
N THR A 189 -19.44 -9.22 2.72
CA THR A 189 -19.48 -10.67 3.01
C THR A 189 -18.09 -11.26 2.90
N PHE A 190 -17.72 -12.15 3.83
CA PHE A 190 -16.43 -12.82 3.85
C PHE A 190 -16.51 -14.17 3.11
N ALA A 191 -16.72 -14.09 1.80
CA ALA A 191 -17.05 -15.25 0.99
C ALA A 191 -15.81 -16.10 0.68
N ASN A 192 -16.03 -17.39 0.40
CA ASN A 192 -14.98 -18.28 -0.12
C ASN A 192 -14.48 -17.74 -1.45
N TYR A 193 -13.16 -17.72 -1.62
CA TYR A 193 -12.57 -17.44 -2.93
C TYR A 193 -12.91 -18.57 -3.91
N ARG A 194 -13.15 -18.20 -5.16
CA ARG A 194 -13.37 -19.12 -6.26
C ARG A 194 -12.48 -18.72 -7.42
N GLU A 195 -11.98 -19.69 -8.17
CA GLU A 195 -11.10 -19.44 -9.32
C GLU A 195 -11.76 -18.57 -10.40
N GLU A 196 -13.09 -18.50 -10.46
CA GLU A 196 -13.82 -17.57 -11.34
C GLU A 196 -13.64 -16.08 -10.97
N PHE A 197 -13.20 -15.79 -9.74
CA PHE A 197 -12.77 -14.46 -9.31
C PHE A 197 -11.32 -14.19 -9.70
N ARG A 198 -10.57 -15.25 -10.00
CA ARG A 198 -9.18 -15.16 -10.37
C ARG A 198 -9.08 -14.38 -11.66
N LYS A 199 -8.14 -13.45 -11.63
CA LYS A 199 -7.77 -12.60 -12.76
C LYS A 199 -7.23 -13.40 -13.94
N ASP A 200 -6.99 -14.72 -13.79
CA ASP A 200 -5.98 -15.49 -14.52
C ASP A 200 -5.71 -14.94 -15.91
N LYS A 201 -4.66 -14.10 -15.93
CA LYS A 201 -4.11 -13.46 -17.11
C LYS A 201 -5.18 -12.84 -18.01
N LEU A 202 -5.60 -11.61 -17.67
CA LEU A 202 -5.56 -10.58 -18.72
C LEU A 202 -4.24 -10.81 -19.45
N ASP A 203 -4.32 -11.20 -20.72
CA ASP A 203 -3.15 -11.45 -21.54
C ASP A 203 -2.23 -10.24 -21.34
N ASN A 204 -1.14 -10.44 -20.60
CA ASN A 204 -0.19 -9.37 -20.31
C ASN A 204 0.60 -9.03 -21.59
N SER A 205 0.27 -9.65 -22.72
CA SER A 205 0.66 -9.17 -24.02
C SER A 205 0.14 -7.76 -24.21
N PHE A 206 1.06 -6.88 -24.57
CA PHE A 206 0.68 -5.59 -25.11
C PHE A 206 -0.18 -5.86 -26.35
N SER A 207 -1.45 -5.45 -26.31
CA SER A 207 -2.33 -5.45 -27.47
C SER A 207 -2.52 -4.02 -27.94
N PHE A 208 -2.10 -3.76 -29.17
CA PHE A 208 -2.38 -2.49 -29.83
C PHE A 208 -3.82 -2.52 -30.34
N ILE A 209 -4.67 -1.67 -29.79
CA ILE A 209 -6.04 -1.44 -30.28
C ILE A 209 -6.08 -0.05 -30.87
N SER A 210 -6.27 0.01 -32.19
CA SER A 210 -6.37 1.26 -32.93
C SER A 210 -7.58 2.07 -32.47
N ASP A 211 -7.53 3.40 -32.59
CA ASP A 211 -8.69 4.24 -32.25
C ASP A 211 -9.88 3.98 -33.17
N SER A 212 -9.65 3.54 -34.41
CA SER A 212 -10.70 3.11 -35.34
C SER A 212 -11.50 1.89 -34.86
N GLU A 213 -10.89 1.03 -34.05
CA GLU A 213 -11.57 -0.14 -33.45
C GLU A 213 -12.33 0.23 -32.17
N LYS A 214 -12.00 1.37 -31.56
CA LYS A 214 -12.71 1.88 -30.39
C LYS A 214 -13.97 2.58 -30.87
N LYS A 215 -15.14 2.10 -30.42
CA LYS A 215 -16.43 2.75 -30.65
C LYS A 215 -16.50 4.09 -29.90
N HIS A 216 -15.81 5.11 -30.39
CA HIS A 216 -15.95 6.49 -29.94
C HIS A 216 -17.04 7.19 -30.75
N LYS A 217 -17.86 8.01 -30.09
CA LYS A 217 -18.66 9.02 -30.79
C LYS A 217 -17.68 10.09 -31.28
N ASN A 218 -17.60 10.28 -32.59
CA ASN A 218 -16.86 11.39 -33.20
C ASN A 218 -17.37 12.70 -32.58
N ASN A 219 -16.52 13.36 -31.78
CA ASN A 219 -16.65 14.77 -31.47
C ASN A 219 -15.62 15.46 -32.35
N GLU A 220 -16.05 16.02 -33.48
CA GLU A 220 -15.18 16.64 -34.49
C GLU A 220 -14.64 18.02 -34.10
N ASP A 221 -14.89 18.49 -32.88
CA ASP A 221 -14.35 19.78 -32.42
C ASP A 221 -13.50 19.60 -31.15
N ALA A 222 -12.18 19.81 -31.30
CA ALA A 222 -11.21 19.89 -30.21
C ALA A 222 -11.39 21.19 -29.42
N VAL A 223 -12.56 21.36 -28.79
CA VAL A 223 -12.80 22.42 -27.81
C VAL A 223 -12.36 21.88 -26.45
N ILE A 224 -11.62 22.68 -25.68
CA ILE A 224 -11.33 22.40 -24.26
C ILE A 224 -12.67 22.39 -23.52
N LYS A 225 -13.29 21.21 -23.39
CA LYS A 225 -14.53 21.04 -22.63
C LYS A 225 -14.17 20.88 -21.16
N ASN A 226 -14.90 21.57 -20.29
CA ASN A 226 -14.90 21.29 -18.86
C ASN A 226 -15.50 19.89 -18.64
N SER A 227 -14.65 18.87 -18.66
CA SER A 227 -15.04 17.53 -18.23
C SER A 227 -14.97 17.47 -16.71
N HIS A 228 -16.04 17.03 -16.06
CA HIS A 228 -15.96 16.59 -14.67
C HIS A 228 -15.10 15.31 -14.62
N TYR A 229 -13.79 15.49 -14.42
CA TYR A 229 -12.87 14.37 -14.27
C TYR A 229 -13.13 13.70 -12.92
N ASN A 230 -13.75 12.52 -12.95
CA ASN A 230 -13.79 11.66 -11.78
C ASN A 230 -12.36 11.18 -11.51
N ARG A 231 -11.73 11.73 -10.47
CA ARG A 231 -10.38 11.35 -10.04
C ARG A 231 -10.38 9.86 -9.75
N THR A 232 -9.70 9.08 -10.59
CA THR A 232 -9.39 7.70 -10.26
C THR A 232 -8.60 7.71 -8.95
N PRO A 233 -8.82 6.72 -8.06
CA PRO A 233 -7.98 6.61 -6.88
C PRO A 233 -6.51 6.59 -7.32
N LYS A 234 -5.62 7.09 -6.47
CA LYS A 234 -4.17 7.08 -6.73
C LYS A 234 -3.45 6.37 -5.59
N ALA A 235 -2.36 5.69 -5.93
CA ALA A 235 -1.43 5.23 -4.89
C ALA A 235 -0.96 6.45 -4.10
N ILE A 236 -0.97 6.34 -2.77
CA ILE A 236 -0.54 7.40 -1.87
C ILE A 236 0.71 6.92 -1.16
N GLU A 237 1.71 7.80 -1.13
CA GLU A 237 2.90 7.61 -0.34
C GLU A 237 2.60 7.83 1.14
N VAL A 238 3.08 6.90 1.98
CA VAL A 238 2.90 6.98 3.43
C VAL A 238 4.01 7.86 4.00
N THR A 239 3.73 9.15 4.19
CA THR A 239 4.71 10.16 4.62
C THR A 239 5.49 9.78 5.89
N TYR A 240 4.83 9.19 6.89
CA TYR A 240 5.49 8.77 8.12
C TYR A 240 6.43 7.58 7.92
N VAL A 241 6.06 6.64 7.05
CA VAL A 241 6.95 5.54 6.65
C VAL A 241 8.16 6.13 5.92
N HIS A 242 7.96 7.06 4.98
CA HIS A 242 9.06 7.71 4.26
C HIS A 242 10.08 8.27 5.24
N LYS A 243 9.62 9.07 6.21
CA LYS A 243 10.49 9.63 7.25
C LYS A 243 11.25 8.54 8.04
N ALA A 244 10.56 7.48 8.46
CA ALA A 244 11.18 6.38 9.19
C ALA A 244 12.23 5.63 8.35
N LEU A 245 11.98 5.45 7.05
CA LEU A 245 12.95 4.88 6.11
C LEU A 245 14.18 5.80 5.97
N CYS A 246 13.98 7.12 5.81
CA CYS A 246 15.07 8.10 5.74
C CYS A 246 15.96 8.05 6.99
N ASP A 247 15.35 8.12 8.17
CA ASP A 247 16.09 8.14 9.44
C ASP A 247 16.84 6.82 9.68
N GLY A 248 16.19 5.69 9.38
CA GLY A 248 16.78 4.35 9.50
C GLY A 248 17.96 4.14 8.54
N LEU A 249 17.78 4.48 7.26
CA LEU A 249 18.82 4.38 6.24
C LEU A 249 20.00 5.29 6.56
N LYS A 250 19.74 6.54 6.95
CA LYS A 250 20.78 7.51 7.35
C LYS A 250 21.64 6.96 8.48
N THR A 251 21.04 6.30 9.46
CA THR A 251 21.76 5.71 10.59
C THR A 251 22.73 4.61 10.13
N ILE A 252 22.28 3.70 9.26
CA ILE A 252 23.12 2.64 8.69
C ILE A 252 24.26 3.23 7.88
N LEU A 253 23.95 4.13 6.95
CA LEU A 253 24.95 4.67 6.02
C LEU A 253 25.99 5.53 6.73
N LYS A 254 25.61 6.27 7.77
CA LYS A 254 26.57 6.99 8.64
C LYS A 254 27.54 6.05 9.33
N SER A 255 27.05 4.89 9.79
CA SER A 255 27.91 3.87 10.41
C SER A 255 28.87 3.23 9.41
N GLN A 256 28.48 3.14 8.14
CA GLN A 256 29.28 2.50 7.09
C GLN A 256 30.31 3.45 6.43
N TYR A 257 29.92 4.70 6.17
CA TYR A 257 30.71 5.64 5.38
C TYR A 257 31.25 6.84 6.17
N GLY A 258 30.87 7.01 7.44
CA GLY A 258 31.19 8.21 8.23
C GLY A 258 30.18 9.34 8.02
N SER A 259 29.95 10.15 9.05
CA SER A 259 28.89 11.18 9.03
C SER A 259 29.17 12.32 8.07
N GLU A 260 30.45 12.63 7.83
CA GLU A 260 30.95 13.64 6.90
C GLU A 260 30.76 13.28 5.42
N ASN A 261 30.40 12.02 5.15
CA ASN A 261 30.19 11.49 3.81
C ASN A 261 28.70 11.28 3.49
N ILE A 262 27.79 11.74 4.36
CA ILE A 262 26.34 11.60 4.19
C ILE A 262 25.69 12.97 4.15
N SER A 263 24.92 13.24 3.10
CA SER A 263 24.00 14.37 3.02
C SER A 263 22.57 13.88 2.86
N THR A 264 21.60 14.60 3.42
CA THR A 264 20.16 14.33 3.25
C THR A 264 19.48 15.59 2.77
N GLU A 265 18.44 15.45 1.94
CA GLU A 265 17.71 16.60 1.38
C GLU A 265 18.63 17.57 0.63
N LEU A 266 19.61 17.02 -0.10
CA LEU A 266 20.64 17.78 -0.79
C LEU A 266 20.05 18.42 -2.05
N ASP A 267 20.33 19.70 -2.26
CA ASP A 267 19.93 20.43 -3.46
C ASP A 267 20.47 19.74 -4.73
N SER A 268 19.61 19.53 -5.73
CA SER A 268 19.98 18.94 -7.03
C SER A 268 20.85 19.88 -7.89
N GLY A 269 20.92 21.17 -7.54
CA GLY A 269 21.80 22.17 -8.13
C GLY A 269 21.25 22.88 -9.37
N TYR A 270 20.05 22.52 -9.84
CA TYR A 270 19.42 23.10 -11.03
C TYR A 270 17.91 23.34 -10.89
N SER A 271 17.29 22.86 -9.81
CA SER A 271 15.87 23.02 -9.52
C SER A 271 15.64 23.02 -8.01
N ASN A 272 14.41 23.31 -7.57
CA ASN A 272 14.04 23.17 -6.16
C ASN A 272 13.90 21.69 -5.71
N ASN A 273 14.20 20.72 -6.58
CA ASN A 273 14.16 19.31 -6.21
C ASN A 273 15.38 18.95 -5.35
N ARG A 274 15.16 18.03 -4.42
CA ARG A 274 16.16 17.58 -3.45
C ARG A 274 16.34 16.07 -3.55
N ILE A 275 17.59 15.64 -3.46
CA ILE A 275 17.95 14.23 -3.40
C ILE A 275 17.77 13.79 -1.94
N ASP A 276 16.97 12.75 -1.71
CA ASP A 276 16.63 12.29 -0.36
C ASP A 276 17.89 12.01 0.46
N LEU A 277 18.84 11.25 -0.11
CA LEU A 277 20.14 10.98 0.52
C LEU A 277 21.26 10.81 -0.50
N VAL A 278 22.42 11.39 -0.20
CA VAL A 278 23.65 11.27 -0.99
C VAL A 278 24.77 10.71 -0.11
N VAL A 279 25.45 9.68 -0.62
CA VAL A 279 26.69 9.15 -0.03
C VAL A 279 27.87 9.57 -0.90
N ARG A 280 28.92 10.11 -0.27
CA ARG A 280 30.22 10.31 -0.91
C ARG A 280 31.12 9.11 -0.59
N ASN A 281 31.60 8.42 -1.61
CA ASN A 281 32.52 7.29 -1.48
C ASN A 281 33.70 7.48 -2.43
N ASN A 282 34.91 7.69 -1.91
CA ASN A 282 36.13 7.89 -2.71
C ASN A 282 36.00 8.94 -3.84
N ASN A 283 35.41 10.11 -3.53
CA ASN A 283 35.09 11.21 -4.46
C ASN A 283 34.01 10.90 -5.50
N GLU A 284 33.38 9.72 -5.45
CA GLU A 284 32.20 9.41 -6.24
C GLU A 284 30.93 9.54 -5.37
N TYR A 285 29.79 9.75 -6.03
CA TYR A 285 28.50 9.89 -5.35
C TYR A 285 27.58 8.71 -5.63
N ILE A 286 26.84 8.32 -4.60
CA ILE A 286 25.72 7.38 -4.68
C ILE A 286 24.47 8.16 -4.30
N PHE A 287 23.48 8.20 -5.19
CA PHE A 287 22.19 8.82 -4.91
C PHE A 287 21.21 7.76 -4.44
N TYR A 288 20.50 8.07 -3.36
CA TYR A 288 19.43 7.27 -2.82
C TYR A 288 18.12 8.04 -2.97
N GLU A 289 17.12 7.38 -3.51
CA GLU A 289 15.75 7.87 -3.60
C GLU A 289 14.84 6.93 -2.82
N ILE A 290 14.11 7.49 -1.86
CA ILE A 290 13.31 6.76 -0.89
C ILE A 290 11.84 6.92 -1.29
N LYS A 291 11.11 5.79 -1.33
CA LYS A 291 9.68 5.80 -1.66
C LYS A 291 8.88 4.85 -0.79
N ALA A 292 7.87 5.39 -0.13
CA ALA A 292 7.05 4.73 0.89
C ALA A 292 5.63 4.41 0.41
N TYR A 293 5.49 3.85 -0.79
CA TYR A 293 4.21 3.35 -1.27
C TYR A 293 3.96 1.91 -0.79
N ASN A 294 2.68 1.54 -0.69
CA ASN A 294 2.26 0.17 -0.40
C ASN A 294 2.44 -0.81 -1.58
N SER A 295 3.14 -0.41 -2.64
CA SER A 295 3.58 -1.29 -3.73
C SER A 295 5.01 -0.94 -4.10
N THR A 296 5.91 -1.92 -4.05
CA THR A 296 7.30 -1.74 -4.47
C THR A 296 7.37 -1.32 -5.93
N ARG A 297 6.50 -1.85 -6.81
CA ARG A 297 6.42 -1.39 -8.20
C ARG A 297 6.10 0.11 -8.34
N THR A 298 5.21 0.67 -7.51
CA THR A 298 4.95 2.12 -7.50
C THR A 298 6.18 2.88 -6.99
N SER A 299 6.76 2.44 -5.87
CA SER A 299 7.97 3.07 -5.32
C SER A 299 9.08 3.16 -6.37
N ILE A 300 9.34 2.07 -7.10
CA ILE A 300 10.32 2.06 -8.18
C ILE A 300 9.94 3.02 -9.30
N ARG A 301 8.68 3.00 -9.75
CA ARG A 301 8.20 3.87 -10.85
C ARG A 301 8.45 5.35 -10.55
N GLU A 302 8.06 5.79 -9.36
CA GLU A 302 8.17 7.21 -8.97
C GLU A 302 9.63 7.61 -8.68
N ALA A 303 10.46 6.69 -8.19
CA ALA A 303 11.86 6.96 -7.88
C ALA A 303 12.76 7.04 -9.12
N ILE A 304 12.51 6.21 -10.15
CA ILE A 304 13.34 6.19 -11.36
C ILE A 304 13.39 7.57 -12.00
N GLY A 305 12.24 8.23 -12.19
CA GLY A 305 12.19 9.54 -12.84
C GLY A 305 13.05 10.58 -12.11
N GLN A 306 12.94 10.63 -10.78
CA GLN A 306 13.70 11.54 -9.93
C GLN A 306 15.22 11.26 -10.01
N LEU A 307 15.63 9.99 -9.84
CA LEU A 307 17.05 9.62 -9.96
C LEU A 307 17.63 9.92 -11.35
N MET A 308 16.86 9.69 -12.42
CA MET A 308 17.30 10.02 -13.78
C MET A 308 17.48 11.53 -13.94
N GLU A 309 16.54 12.32 -13.42
CA GLU A 309 16.60 13.78 -13.46
C GLU A 309 17.84 14.28 -12.71
N TYR A 310 18.03 13.86 -11.44
CA TYR A 310 19.15 14.29 -10.60
C TYR A 310 20.51 13.93 -11.19
N CYS A 311 20.61 12.75 -11.79
CA CYS A 311 21.86 12.27 -12.35
C CYS A 311 22.18 12.94 -13.69
N PHE A 312 21.20 13.05 -14.60
CA PHE A 312 21.45 13.28 -16.03
C PHE A 312 20.87 14.56 -16.62
N TRP A 313 19.96 15.28 -15.94
CA TRP A 313 19.22 16.41 -16.54
C TRP A 313 20.12 17.53 -17.08
N ILE A 314 21.24 17.81 -16.41
CA ILE A 314 22.19 18.87 -16.79
C ILE A 314 23.34 18.37 -17.67
N ASP A 315 23.14 17.25 -18.38
CA ASP A 315 24.14 16.59 -19.23
C ASP A 315 25.46 16.31 -18.48
N LYS A 316 25.32 15.84 -17.24
CA LYS A 316 26.40 15.35 -16.39
C LYS A 316 26.09 13.94 -15.92
N GLU A 317 27.09 13.27 -15.35
CA GLU A 317 26.90 12.02 -14.60
C GLU A 317 27.23 12.31 -13.14
N ASN A 318 26.26 12.88 -12.41
CA ASN A 318 26.50 13.37 -11.05
C ASN A 318 26.67 12.25 -10.00
N ALA A 319 26.26 11.02 -10.32
CA ALA A 319 26.38 9.88 -9.44
C ALA A 319 26.78 8.62 -10.21
N LYS A 320 27.62 7.79 -9.60
CA LYS A 320 28.08 6.50 -10.17
C LYS A 320 27.12 5.35 -9.89
N LYS A 321 26.24 5.53 -8.91
CA LYS A 321 25.25 4.53 -8.52
C LYS A 321 23.96 5.22 -8.08
N LEU A 322 22.84 4.66 -8.52
CA LEU A 322 21.49 5.13 -8.22
C LEU A 322 20.76 4.02 -7.47
N ILE A 323 20.31 4.29 -6.25
CA ILE A 323 19.68 3.29 -5.38
C ILE A 323 18.28 3.75 -5.05
N ILE A 324 17.31 2.90 -5.35
CA ILE A 324 15.93 3.06 -4.90
C ILE A 324 15.77 2.30 -3.60
N VAL A 325 15.20 2.93 -2.57
CA VAL A 325 14.91 2.30 -1.28
C VAL A 325 13.41 2.35 -0.99
N SER A 326 12.81 1.22 -0.64
CA SER A 326 11.44 1.16 -0.12
C SER A 326 11.33 0.28 1.12
N GLN A 327 10.14 0.26 1.75
CA GLN A 327 9.83 -0.77 2.74
C GLN A 327 9.75 -2.16 2.07
N LYS A 328 9.95 -3.22 2.87
CA LYS A 328 9.83 -4.61 2.40
C LYS A 328 8.36 -5.03 2.27
N LEU A 329 7.94 -5.39 1.07
CA LEU A 329 6.56 -5.78 0.70
C LEU A 329 6.52 -7.14 -0.01
N GLY A 330 5.31 -7.65 -0.26
CA GLY A 330 5.09 -8.94 -0.90
C GLY A 330 5.51 -9.02 -2.38
N ASP A 331 5.63 -7.89 -3.08
CA ASP A 331 6.03 -7.80 -4.50
C ASP A 331 7.55 -7.68 -4.72
N LEU A 332 8.37 -8.04 -3.71
CA LEU A 332 9.83 -7.92 -3.75
C LEU A 332 10.48 -8.71 -4.89
N ASP A 333 10.09 -9.96 -5.13
CA ASP A 333 10.76 -10.77 -6.16
C ASP A 333 10.44 -10.29 -7.59
N ASP A 334 9.23 -9.79 -7.82
CA ASP A 334 8.87 -9.12 -9.07
C ASP A 334 9.69 -7.84 -9.26
N ALA A 335 9.89 -7.06 -8.19
CA ALA A 335 10.71 -5.86 -8.20
C ALA A 335 12.18 -6.14 -8.52
N LYS A 336 12.78 -7.18 -7.93
CA LYS A 336 14.15 -7.62 -8.24
C LYS A 336 14.30 -7.96 -9.72
N ASN A 337 13.36 -8.75 -10.26
CA ASN A 337 13.37 -9.13 -11.67
C ASN A 337 13.24 -7.91 -12.58
N TYR A 338 12.40 -6.94 -12.21
CA TYR A 338 12.20 -5.71 -12.96
C TYR A 338 13.46 -4.83 -13.00
N ILE A 339 14.09 -4.55 -11.86
CA ILE A 339 15.31 -3.73 -11.78
C ILE A 339 16.47 -4.41 -12.51
N LYS A 340 16.64 -5.73 -12.33
CA LYS A 340 17.61 -6.52 -13.08
C LYS A 340 17.39 -6.43 -14.60
N HIS A 341 16.14 -6.45 -15.03
CA HIS A 341 15.80 -6.30 -16.45
C HIS A 341 16.16 -4.90 -16.98
N ILE A 342 15.82 -3.84 -16.24
CA ILE A 342 16.19 -2.46 -16.59
C ILE A 342 17.71 -2.31 -16.70
N ARG A 343 18.45 -2.71 -15.66
CA ARG A 343 19.92 -2.60 -15.64
C ARG A 343 20.56 -3.36 -16.80
N LYS A 344 20.07 -4.57 -17.10
CA LYS A 344 20.55 -5.38 -18.23
C LYS A 344 20.25 -4.74 -19.59
N LYS A 345 19.12 -4.07 -19.75
CA LYS A 345 18.67 -3.53 -21.04
C LYS A 345 19.16 -2.13 -21.34
N LEU A 346 19.28 -1.29 -20.31
CA LEU A 346 19.61 0.12 -20.47
C LEU A 346 21.04 0.46 -20.04
N SER A 347 21.75 -0.48 -19.38
CA SER A 347 23.10 -0.25 -18.87
C SER A 347 23.22 0.92 -17.88
N ILE A 348 22.14 1.23 -17.17
CA ILE A 348 22.08 2.28 -16.14
C ILE A 348 22.47 1.66 -14.79
N PRO A 349 23.32 2.29 -13.96
CA PRO A 349 23.77 1.76 -12.67
C PRO A 349 22.70 1.93 -11.57
N ILE A 350 21.51 1.40 -11.84
CA ILE A 350 20.35 1.47 -10.95
C ILE A 350 20.15 0.16 -10.19
N TYR A 351 19.90 0.29 -8.90
CA TYR A 351 19.76 -0.80 -7.94
C TYR A 351 18.54 -0.56 -7.06
N PHE A 352 18.09 -1.63 -6.42
CA PHE A 352 16.99 -1.56 -5.48
C PHE A 352 17.36 -2.22 -4.15
N GLN A 353 16.98 -1.60 -3.04
CA GLN A 353 17.11 -2.14 -1.70
C GLN A 353 15.78 -1.98 -0.94
N THR A 354 15.56 -2.86 0.03
CA THR A 354 14.49 -2.69 1.01
C THR A 354 15.07 -2.41 2.38
N TYR A 355 14.45 -1.48 3.11
CA TYR A 355 14.69 -1.32 4.54
C TYR A 355 13.51 -1.87 5.33
N ASP A 356 13.78 -2.74 6.30
CA ASP A 356 12.74 -3.32 7.14
C ASP A 356 12.59 -2.53 8.44
N LEU A 357 11.45 -1.88 8.62
CA LEU A 357 11.18 -1.05 9.81
C LEU A 357 11.14 -1.85 11.11
N SER A 358 10.88 -3.16 11.05
CA SER A 358 10.79 -4.01 12.25
C SER A 358 12.16 -4.55 12.66
N THR A 359 12.95 -5.08 11.72
CA THR A 359 14.29 -5.60 12.02
C THR A 359 15.37 -4.53 11.97
N LYS A 360 15.06 -3.35 11.41
CA LYS A 360 15.99 -2.24 11.15
C LYS A 360 17.15 -2.61 10.22
N GLU A 361 16.93 -3.59 9.35
CA GLU A 361 17.92 -4.12 8.42
C GLU A 361 17.73 -3.53 7.02
N LEU A 362 18.84 -3.19 6.37
CA LEU A 362 18.90 -2.87 4.95
C LEU A 362 19.25 -4.14 4.18
N SER A 363 18.53 -4.44 3.10
CA SER A 363 18.84 -5.58 2.24
C SER A 363 20.15 -5.37 1.46
N GLU A 364 20.63 -6.43 0.82
CA GLU A 364 21.59 -6.30 -0.27
C GLU A 364 21.02 -5.47 -1.45
N GLU A 365 21.92 -5.00 -2.32
CA GLU A 365 21.58 -4.32 -3.57
C GLU A 365 21.13 -5.35 -4.63
N TYR A 366 19.93 -5.16 -5.18
CA TYR A 366 19.36 -6.02 -6.24
C TYR A 366 19.64 -5.52 -7.67
#